data_AF-A0AAU7NRL8-F1
#
_entry.id   AF-A0AAU7NRL8-F1
#
_cell.length_a   1.000
_cell.length_b   1.000
_cell.length_c   1.000
_cell.angle_alpha   90.00
_cell.angle_beta   90.00
_cell.angle_gamma   90.00
#
_symmetry.space_group_name_H-M   'P 1'
#
loop_
_entity.id
_entity.type
_entity.pdbx_description
1 polymer ?
#
loop_
_entity_poly.entity_id
_entity_poly.type
_entity_poly.pdbx_seq_one_letter_code
_entity_poly.pdbx_strand_id
1 'polypeptide(L)'
;MNDTTTQQVENTVREAVESGEDIYQKVRSITLKALTERELDRDNIADVVQAVGEGIRTGMGAQYETSRTAFQESTQALDDALASTAEATKLAVEEAASRMDEFSRTDLKRTTDDLKGLEELFLETMGNIAKDSQGVMSDVVRDFISHAQTKGTAVGKQAELVLDRIKHVVLSGEHSALSSARETTSTLARIGSGFLAGIAESLQSESGKK
;
A
#
# COMPACT_ATOMS: atom_id res chain seq x y z
N MET A 1 13.68 2.05 16.69
CA MET A 1 14.26 1.35 15.52
C MET A 1 13.47 1.62 14.24
N ASN A 2 12.19 2.04 14.30
CA ASN A 2 11.38 2.32 13.11
C ASN A 2 11.79 3.58 12.32
N ASP A 3 12.27 4.63 13.00
CA ASP A 3 12.62 5.90 12.32
C ASP A 3 13.73 5.76 11.27
N THR A 4 14.67 4.84 11.48
CA THR A 4 15.79 4.61 10.55
C THR A 4 15.32 3.99 9.24
N THR A 5 14.31 3.12 9.28
CA THR A 5 13.76 2.47 8.07
C THR A 5 12.89 3.43 7.27
N THR A 6 12.04 4.21 7.94
CA THR A 6 11.20 5.24 7.30
C THR A 6 12.08 6.31 6.62
N GLN A 7 13.15 6.76 7.29
CA GLN A 7 14.11 7.71 6.72
C GLN A 7 14.88 7.14 5.51
N GLN A 8 15.16 5.83 5.49
CA GLN A 8 15.79 5.18 4.35
C GLN A 8 14.84 5.12 3.14
N VAL A 9 13.56 4.82 3.36
CA VAL A 9 12.54 4.83 2.29
C VAL A 9 12.45 6.22 1.68
N GLU A 10 12.31 7.25 2.51
CA GLU A 10 12.26 8.65 2.06
C GLU A 10 13.46 9.01 1.18
N ASN A 11 14.68 8.72 1.66
CA ASN A 11 15.91 9.03 0.91
C ASN A 11 16.02 8.27 -0.42
N THR A 12 15.64 6.99 -0.44
CA THR A 12 15.74 6.18 -1.65
C THR A 12 14.72 6.62 -2.70
N VAL A 13 13.51 7.01 -2.26
CA VAL A 13 12.50 7.59 -3.14
C VAL A 13 12.95 8.95 -3.66
N ARG A 14 13.50 9.80 -2.80
CA ARG A 14 14.08 11.09 -3.19
C ARG A 14 15.11 10.92 -4.30
N GLU A 15 16.08 10.03 -4.12
CA GLU A 15 17.11 9.74 -5.13
C GLU A 15 16.52 9.19 -6.44
N ALA A 16 15.51 8.32 -6.36
CA ALA A 16 14.82 7.81 -7.55
C ALA A 16 14.14 8.93 -8.34
N VAL A 17 13.45 9.85 -7.66
CA VAL A 17 12.75 10.98 -8.27
C VAL A 17 13.74 12.03 -8.81
N GLU A 18 14.80 12.34 -8.05
CA GLU A 18 15.88 13.26 -8.48
C GLU A 18 16.58 12.76 -9.75
N SER A 19 16.74 11.44 -9.90
CA SER A 19 17.39 10.85 -11.07
C SER A 19 16.65 11.10 -12.38
N GLY A 20 15.33 11.29 -12.33
CA GLY A 20 14.50 11.44 -13.53
C GLY A 20 14.32 10.17 -14.36
N GLU A 21 14.94 9.06 -13.97
CA GLU A 21 15.02 7.82 -14.75
C GLU A 21 14.17 6.72 -14.10
N ASP A 22 13.28 6.10 -14.88
CA ASP A 22 12.43 4.97 -14.46
C ASP A 22 11.70 5.22 -13.12
N ILE A 23 11.26 6.47 -12.88
CA ILE A 23 10.71 6.91 -11.60
C ILE A 23 9.59 5.99 -11.16
N TYR A 24 8.65 5.69 -12.07
CA TYR A 24 7.53 4.80 -11.78
C TYR A 24 8.00 3.44 -11.22
N GLN A 25 8.93 2.76 -11.90
CA GLN A 25 9.38 1.42 -11.50
C GLN A 25 10.17 1.43 -10.20
N LYS A 26 11.06 2.43 -10.03
CA LYS A 26 11.87 2.57 -8.81
C LYS A 26 10.98 2.85 -7.60
N VAL A 27 10.09 3.84 -7.69
CA VAL A 27 9.19 4.22 -6.59
C VAL A 27 8.25 3.07 -6.23
N ARG A 28 7.67 2.37 -7.23
CA ARG A 28 6.81 1.21 -6.99
C ARG A 28 7.56 0.10 -6.27
N SER A 29 8.78 -0.22 -6.70
CA SER A 29 9.61 -1.28 -6.09
C SER A 29 10.03 -0.95 -4.66
N ILE A 30 10.44 0.29 -4.40
CA ILE A 30 10.81 0.75 -3.05
C ILE A 30 9.60 0.68 -2.12
N THR A 31 8.44 1.14 -2.58
CA THR A 31 7.18 1.14 -1.82
C THR A 31 6.77 -0.28 -1.47
N LEU A 32 6.71 -1.18 -2.46
CA LEU A 32 6.34 -2.59 -2.23
C LEU A 32 7.31 -3.26 -1.25
N LYS A 33 8.62 -3.05 -1.42
CA LYS A 33 9.62 -3.57 -0.50
C LYS A 33 9.38 -3.10 0.93
N ALA A 34 9.19 -1.79 1.13
CA ALA A 34 8.95 -1.20 2.44
C ALA A 34 7.66 -1.72 3.11
N LEU A 35 6.59 -1.90 2.33
CA LEU A 35 5.33 -2.47 2.81
C LEU A 35 5.49 -3.96 3.19
N THR A 36 6.32 -4.72 2.47
CA THR A 36 6.53 -6.15 2.74
C THR A 36 7.51 -6.44 3.87
N GLU A 37 8.45 -5.55 4.17
CA GLU A 37 9.44 -5.74 5.24
C GLU A 37 8.86 -5.51 6.64
N ARG A 38 7.66 -4.93 6.74
CA ARG A 38 6.96 -4.61 7.99
C ARG A 38 5.68 -5.44 8.12
N GLU A 39 5.10 -5.47 9.32
CA GLU A 39 3.73 -5.97 9.47
C GLU A 39 2.78 -5.05 8.70
N LEU A 40 1.90 -5.64 7.89
CA LEU A 40 0.89 -4.94 7.11
C LEU A 40 -0.27 -4.49 8.01
N ASP A 41 0.01 -3.56 8.91
CA ASP A 41 -0.99 -2.85 9.69
C ASP A 41 -1.06 -1.37 9.28
N ARG A 42 -2.13 -0.71 9.74
CA ARG A 42 -2.44 0.67 9.37
C ARG A 42 -1.32 1.67 9.69
N ASP A 43 -0.67 1.54 10.84
CA ASP A 43 0.33 2.50 11.29
C ASP A 43 1.61 2.34 10.45
N ASN A 44 2.03 1.10 10.19
CA ASN A 44 3.17 0.80 9.33
C ASN A 44 2.93 1.23 7.87
N ILE A 45 1.70 1.04 7.35
CA ILE A 45 1.33 1.51 6.01
C ILE A 45 1.36 3.05 5.97
N ALA A 46 0.81 3.72 6.97
CA ALA A 46 0.83 5.18 7.07
C ALA A 46 2.26 5.74 7.08
N ASP A 47 3.16 5.17 7.89
CA ASP A 47 4.57 5.55 7.92
C ASP A 47 5.24 5.43 6.54
N VAL A 48 4.99 4.33 5.81
CA VAL A 48 5.59 4.10 4.49
C VAL A 48 5.01 5.08 3.47
N VAL A 49 3.69 5.25 3.43
CA VAL A 49 3.03 6.20 2.50
C VAL A 49 3.54 7.62 2.75
N GLN A 50 3.68 8.02 4.00
CA GLN A 50 4.25 9.32 4.37
C GLN A 50 5.71 9.45 3.93
N ALA A 51 6.56 8.44 4.20
CA ALA A 51 7.96 8.46 3.79
C ALA A 51 8.14 8.56 2.27
N VAL A 52 7.35 7.79 1.52
CA VAL A 52 7.36 7.85 0.05
C VAL A 52 6.89 9.22 -0.41
N GLY A 53 5.81 9.75 0.18
CA GLY A 53 5.32 11.09 -0.14
C GLY A 53 6.34 12.20 0.10
N GLU A 54 7.07 12.14 1.23
CA GLU A 54 8.16 13.07 1.53
C GLU A 54 9.35 12.92 0.58
N GLY A 55 9.71 11.68 0.23
CA GLY A 55 10.75 11.41 -0.77
C GLY A 55 10.38 11.97 -2.14
N ILE A 56 9.11 11.84 -2.55
CA ILE A 56 8.58 12.45 -3.78
C ILE A 56 8.74 13.96 -3.69
N ARG A 57 8.19 14.59 -2.64
CA ARG A 57 8.20 16.04 -2.47
C ARG A 57 9.62 16.62 -2.51
N THR A 58 10.55 15.99 -1.81
CA THR A 58 11.93 16.47 -1.68
C THR A 58 12.80 16.14 -2.90
N GLY A 59 12.46 15.11 -3.68
CA GLY A 59 13.23 14.71 -4.85
C GLY A 59 12.87 15.46 -6.13
N MET A 60 11.79 16.23 -6.12
CA MET A 60 11.37 17.00 -7.29
C MET A 60 12.23 18.24 -7.47
N GLY A 61 12.65 18.49 -8.72
CA GLY A 61 13.41 19.68 -9.09
C GLY A 61 12.59 20.97 -9.11
N ALA A 62 13.23 22.08 -9.49
CA ALA A 62 12.56 23.38 -9.63
C ALA A 62 11.90 23.61 -11.01
N GLN A 63 12.16 22.73 -11.98
CA GLN A 63 11.67 22.85 -13.37
C GLN A 63 10.24 22.31 -13.49
N TYR A 64 9.31 23.11 -14.04
CA TYR A 64 7.87 22.79 -14.10
C TYR A 64 7.57 21.43 -14.76
N GLU A 65 7.96 21.24 -16.02
CA GLU A 65 7.59 20.06 -16.80
C GLU A 65 8.19 18.78 -16.21
N THR A 66 9.48 18.81 -15.86
CA THR A 66 10.16 17.68 -15.20
C THR A 66 9.52 17.34 -13.86
N SER A 67 9.17 18.35 -13.06
CA SER A 67 8.50 18.14 -11.76
C SER A 67 7.12 17.55 -11.92
N ARG A 68 6.36 17.98 -12.93
CA ARG A 68 5.02 17.47 -13.20
C ARG A 68 5.05 16.01 -13.60
N THR A 69 5.92 15.63 -14.53
CA THR A 69 6.07 14.23 -14.95
C THR A 69 6.57 13.37 -13.78
N ALA A 70 7.59 13.83 -13.05
CA ALA A 70 8.12 13.12 -11.89
C ALA A 70 7.05 12.92 -10.80
N PHE A 71 6.22 13.94 -10.55
CA PHE A 71 5.08 13.83 -9.64
C PHE A 71 4.10 12.74 -10.07
N GLN A 72 3.68 12.79 -11.33
CA GLN A 72 2.65 11.90 -11.86
C GLN A 72 3.13 10.45 -11.84
N GLU A 73 4.35 10.19 -12.30
CA GLU A 73 4.91 8.84 -12.33
C GLU A 73 5.09 8.25 -10.92
N SER A 74 5.65 9.03 -10.00
CA SER A 74 5.89 8.56 -8.63
C SER A 74 4.60 8.39 -7.83
N THR A 75 3.63 9.29 -8.01
CA THR A 75 2.34 9.21 -7.32
C THR A 75 1.49 8.06 -7.87
N GLN A 76 1.50 7.85 -9.19
CA GLN A 76 0.86 6.68 -9.80
C GLN A 76 1.52 5.37 -9.32
N ALA A 77 2.85 5.34 -9.19
CA ALA A 77 3.56 4.18 -8.67
C ALA A 77 3.19 3.84 -7.23
N LEU A 78 3.01 4.85 -6.36
CA LEU A 78 2.54 4.69 -5.00
C LEU A 78 1.09 4.17 -4.96
N ASP A 79 0.19 4.75 -5.76
CA ASP A 79 -1.21 4.31 -5.90
C ASP A 79 -1.29 2.82 -6.32
N ASP A 80 -0.54 2.44 -7.37
CA ASP A 80 -0.50 1.06 -7.87
C ASP A 80 0.15 0.08 -6.88
N ALA A 81 1.14 0.53 -6.10
CA ALA A 81 1.73 -0.28 -5.04
C ALA A 81 0.72 -0.57 -3.92
N LEU A 82 -0.02 0.46 -3.46
CA LEU A 82 -1.06 0.31 -2.46
C LEU A 82 -2.23 -0.56 -2.96
N ALA A 83 -2.61 -0.41 -4.23
CA ALA A 83 -3.57 -1.30 -4.87
C ALA A 83 -3.09 -2.77 -4.86
N SER A 84 -1.82 -3.00 -5.21
CA SER A 84 -1.22 -4.34 -5.17
C SER A 84 -1.23 -4.93 -3.75
N THR A 85 -0.97 -4.11 -2.73
CA THR A 85 -1.06 -4.50 -1.32
C THR A 85 -2.48 -4.87 -0.93
N ALA A 86 -3.48 -4.05 -1.30
CA ALA A 86 -4.89 -4.36 -1.05
C ALA A 86 -5.29 -5.69 -1.71
N GLU A 87 -4.86 -5.93 -2.96
CA GLU A 87 -5.09 -7.21 -3.65
C GLU A 87 -4.48 -8.39 -2.89
N ALA A 88 -3.24 -8.27 -2.43
CA ALA A 88 -2.60 -9.32 -1.65
C ALA A 88 -3.36 -9.60 -0.34
N THR A 89 -3.83 -8.56 0.35
CA THR A 89 -4.68 -8.69 1.54
C THR A 89 -5.98 -9.44 1.22
N LYS A 90 -6.62 -9.16 0.08
CA LYS A 90 -7.80 -9.92 -0.37
C LYS A 90 -7.51 -11.41 -0.46
N LEU A 91 -6.45 -11.79 -1.18
CA LEU A 91 -6.09 -13.18 -1.40
C LEU A 91 -5.79 -13.89 -0.07
N ALA A 92 -5.11 -13.21 0.86
CA ALA A 92 -4.86 -13.73 2.19
C ALA A 92 -6.15 -13.97 2.99
N VAL A 93 -7.11 -13.05 2.94
CA VAL A 93 -8.41 -13.20 3.59
C VAL A 93 -9.22 -14.35 2.97
N GLU A 94 -9.21 -14.48 1.65
CA GLU A 94 -9.89 -15.58 0.95
C GLU A 94 -9.31 -16.95 1.32
N GLU A 95 -7.98 -17.07 1.34
CA GLU A 95 -7.30 -18.29 1.75
C GLU A 95 -7.60 -18.61 3.22
N ALA A 96 -7.54 -17.62 4.11
CA ALA A 96 -7.85 -17.80 5.53
C ALA A 96 -9.32 -18.19 5.76
N ALA A 97 -10.26 -17.62 5.00
CA ALA A 97 -11.66 -18.00 5.09
C ALA A 97 -11.95 -19.40 4.55
N SER A 98 -11.19 -19.86 3.56
CA SER A 98 -11.25 -21.25 3.09
C SER A 98 -10.76 -22.25 4.16
N ARG A 99 -9.91 -21.79 5.07
CA ARG A 99 -9.39 -22.53 6.22
C ARG A 99 -10.21 -22.17 7.46
N MET A 100 -11.38 -22.81 7.60
CA MET A 100 -12.48 -22.61 8.58
C MET A 100 -12.16 -22.17 10.04
N ASP A 101 -10.91 -22.12 10.50
CA ASP A 101 -10.48 -21.80 11.88
C ASP A 101 -9.48 -20.63 12.02
N GLU A 102 -8.93 -20.06 10.94
CA GLU A 102 -7.78 -19.13 11.07
C GLU A 102 -8.14 -17.63 11.20
N PHE A 103 -9.35 -17.19 10.82
CA PHE A 103 -9.69 -15.76 10.79
C PHE A 103 -10.93 -15.42 11.64
N SER A 104 -10.76 -14.59 12.67
CA SER A 104 -11.87 -14.19 13.55
C SER A 104 -12.73 -13.07 12.92
N ARG A 105 -13.98 -12.93 13.38
CA ARG A 105 -14.85 -11.80 12.99
C ARG A 105 -14.22 -10.44 13.33
N THR A 106 -13.44 -10.37 14.40
CA THR A 106 -12.74 -9.15 14.82
C THR A 106 -11.64 -8.79 13.83
N ASP A 107 -10.89 -9.79 13.36
CA ASP A 107 -9.82 -9.58 12.37
C ASP A 107 -10.42 -9.16 11.02
N LEU A 108 -11.52 -9.78 10.57
CA LEU A 108 -12.21 -9.36 9.32
C LEU A 108 -12.68 -7.91 9.40
N LYS A 109 -13.24 -7.50 10.54
CA LYS A 109 -13.71 -6.13 10.74
C LYS A 109 -12.53 -5.15 10.68
N ARG A 110 -11.42 -5.46 11.35
CA ARG A 110 -10.20 -4.64 11.32
C ARG A 110 -9.68 -4.50 9.90
N THR A 111 -9.51 -5.60 9.16
CA THR A 111 -9.05 -5.57 7.76
C THR A 111 -9.99 -4.76 6.87
N THR A 112 -11.31 -4.88 7.06
CA THR A 112 -12.32 -4.09 6.34
C THR A 112 -12.17 -2.59 6.61
N ASP A 113 -11.96 -2.21 7.88
CA ASP A 113 -11.82 -0.81 8.26
C ASP A 113 -10.47 -0.23 7.79
N ASP A 114 -9.40 -1.02 7.81
CA ASP A 114 -8.09 -0.63 7.27
C ASP A 114 -8.15 -0.42 5.74
N LEU A 115 -8.81 -1.32 4.99
CA LEU A 115 -8.98 -1.20 3.53
C LEU A 115 -9.76 0.07 3.13
N LYS A 116 -10.80 0.44 3.89
CA LYS A 116 -11.56 1.68 3.64
C LYS A 116 -10.71 2.94 3.82
N GLY A 117 -9.72 2.88 4.72
CA GLY A 117 -8.86 4.01 5.04
C GLY A 117 -7.67 4.19 4.09
N LEU A 118 -7.39 3.24 3.19
CA LEU A 118 -6.18 3.30 2.34
C LEU A 118 -6.23 4.44 1.32
N GLU A 119 -7.36 4.62 0.62
CA GLU A 119 -7.51 5.74 -0.32
C GLU A 119 -7.51 7.08 0.40
N GLU A 120 -8.15 7.17 1.57
CA GLU A 120 -8.14 8.37 2.39
C GLU A 120 -6.72 8.75 2.82
N LEU A 121 -5.95 7.78 3.32
CA LEU A 121 -4.55 7.97 3.72
C LEU A 121 -3.68 8.43 2.54
N PHE A 122 -3.86 7.81 1.37
CA PHE A 122 -3.14 8.20 0.16
C PHE A 122 -3.45 9.64 -0.25
N LEU A 123 -4.74 10.00 -0.33
CA LEU A 123 -5.17 11.34 -0.70
C LEU A 123 -4.80 12.40 0.34
N GLU A 124 -4.83 12.06 1.63
CA GLU A 124 -4.38 12.93 2.72
C GLU A 124 -2.89 13.24 2.60
N THR A 125 -2.08 12.21 2.32
CA THR A 125 -0.63 12.37 2.12
C THR A 125 -0.32 13.30 0.94
N MET A 126 -1.00 13.10 -0.19
CA MET A 126 -0.89 14.03 -1.32
C MET A 126 -1.37 15.44 -0.95
N GLY A 127 -2.43 15.56 -0.17
CA GLY A 127 -2.93 16.83 0.35
C GLY A 127 -1.91 17.56 1.22
N ASN A 128 -1.12 16.84 2.02
CA ASN A 128 -0.07 17.42 2.84
C ASN A 128 1.12 17.89 1.99
N ILE A 129 1.52 17.11 0.98
CA ILE A 129 2.51 17.55 -0.02
C ILE A 129 2.06 18.85 -0.71
N ALA A 130 0.78 18.99 -1.05
CA ALA A 130 0.24 20.22 -1.65
C ALA A 130 0.33 21.44 -0.73
N LYS A 131 0.14 21.25 0.58
CA LYS A 131 0.23 22.32 1.60
C LYS A 131 1.67 22.74 1.85
N ASP A 132 2.58 21.78 1.84
CA ASP A 132 4.01 21.98 2.15
C ASP A 132 4.83 22.37 0.92
N SER A 133 4.18 22.46 -0.24
CA SER A 133 4.76 22.93 -1.50
C SER A 133 4.22 24.31 -1.87
N GLN A 134 4.99 25.04 -2.69
CA GLN A 134 4.64 26.41 -3.11
C GLN A 134 4.59 26.54 -4.63
N GLY A 135 3.81 27.51 -5.10
CA GLY A 135 3.68 27.84 -6.53
C GLY A 135 3.23 26.65 -7.36
N VAL A 136 3.92 26.46 -8.48
CA VAL A 136 3.72 25.40 -9.49
C VAL A 136 3.46 24.02 -8.87
N MET A 137 4.24 23.65 -7.87
CA MET A 137 4.15 22.33 -7.28
C MET A 137 2.81 22.10 -6.58
N SER A 138 2.35 23.10 -5.84
CA SER A 138 1.07 23.07 -5.14
C SER A 138 -0.09 22.93 -6.14
N ASP A 139 0.02 23.55 -7.31
CA ASP A 139 -1.01 23.46 -8.36
C ASP A 139 -1.03 22.06 -9.01
N VAL A 140 0.13 21.50 -9.34
CA VAL A 140 0.25 20.12 -9.88
C VAL A 140 -0.38 19.09 -8.93
N VAL A 141 -0.12 19.21 -7.63
CA VAL A 141 -0.66 18.27 -6.64
C VAL A 141 -2.16 18.46 -6.44
N ARG A 142 -2.66 19.71 -6.43
CA ARG A 142 -4.12 19.98 -6.35
C ARG A 142 -4.88 19.45 -7.56
N ASP A 143 -4.32 19.62 -8.75
CA ASP A 143 -4.89 19.09 -9.99
C ASP A 143 -4.99 17.56 -9.93
N PHE A 144 -3.95 16.90 -9.41
CA PHE A 144 -3.97 15.46 -9.17
C PHE A 144 -5.06 15.06 -8.17
N ILE A 145 -5.15 15.72 -7.01
CA ILE A 145 -6.15 15.39 -5.98
C ILE A 145 -7.57 15.57 -6.54
N SER A 146 -7.83 16.66 -7.27
CA SER A 146 -9.11 16.91 -7.92
C SER A 146 -9.46 15.81 -8.93
N HIS A 147 -8.49 15.38 -9.72
CA HIS A 147 -8.65 14.27 -10.65
C HIS A 147 -8.96 12.96 -9.92
N ALA A 148 -8.20 12.64 -8.87
CA ALA A 148 -8.37 11.43 -8.07
C ALA A 148 -9.75 11.39 -7.38
N GLN A 149 -10.23 12.51 -6.82
CA GLN A 149 -11.57 12.60 -6.24
C GLN A 149 -12.69 12.40 -7.27
N THR A 150 -12.45 12.77 -8.53
CA THR A 150 -13.45 12.67 -9.60
C THR A 150 -13.42 11.33 -10.33
N LYS A 151 -12.24 10.74 -10.51
CA LYS A 151 -12.00 9.53 -11.31
C LYS A 151 -11.74 8.27 -10.47
N GLY A 152 -11.52 8.45 -9.16
CA GLY A 152 -11.05 7.43 -8.25
C GLY A 152 -9.55 7.14 -8.41
N THR A 153 -8.99 6.48 -7.40
CA THR A 153 -7.61 5.96 -7.40
C THR A 153 -7.57 4.46 -7.75
N ALA A 154 -6.40 3.93 -8.07
CA ALA A 154 -6.21 2.48 -8.23
C ALA A 154 -6.44 1.77 -6.89
N VAL A 155 -5.90 2.31 -5.79
CA VAL A 155 -6.09 1.77 -4.44
C VAL A 155 -7.55 1.79 -4.02
N GLY A 156 -8.31 2.86 -4.33
CA GLY A 156 -9.74 2.96 -4.01
C GLY A 156 -10.57 1.92 -4.75
N LYS A 157 -10.36 1.77 -6.07
CA LYS A 157 -11.01 0.73 -6.88
C LYS A 157 -10.70 -0.66 -6.36
N GLN A 158 -9.43 -0.91 -6.04
CA GLN A 158 -9.03 -2.22 -5.54
C GLN A 158 -9.62 -2.49 -4.16
N ALA A 159 -9.58 -1.51 -3.24
CA ALA A 159 -10.19 -1.62 -1.92
C ALA A 159 -11.69 -1.96 -2.01
N GLU A 160 -12.44 -1.32 -2.92
CA GLU A 160 -13.85 -1.63 -3.16
C GLU A 160 -14.04 -3.10 -3.59
N LEU A 161 -13.24 -3.58 -4.55
CA LEU A 161 -13.27 -4.98 -4.99
C LEU A 161 -12.96 -5.96 -3.86
N VAL A 162 -11.99 -5.62 -2.98
CA VAL A 162 -11.66 -6.44 -1.81
C VAL A 162 -12.82 -6.47 -0.82
N LEU A 163 -13.40 -5.31 -0.51
CA LEU A 163 -14.50 -5.17 0.45
C LEU A 163 -15.72 -5.98 0.00
N ASP A 164 -16.07 -5.94 -1.28
CA ASP A 164 -17.19 -6.71 -1.82
C ASP A 164 -16.94 -8.23 -1.75
N ARG A 165 -15.68 -8.65 -1.93
CA ARG A 165 -15.28 -10.04 -1.78
C ARG A 165 -15.35 -10.52 -0.33
N ILE A 166 -14.87 -9.70 0.62
CA ILE A 166 -14.98 -9.99 2.06
C ILE A 166 -16.45 -10.13 2.46
N LYS A 167 -17.33 -9.23 2.00
CA LYS A 167 -18.79 -9.36 2.24
C LYS A 167 -19.33 -10.70 1.74
N HIS A 168 -18.94 -11.10 0.52
CA HIS A 168 -19.38 -12.37 -0.05
C HIS A 168 -18.92 -13.58 0.77
N VAL A 169 -17.66 -13.56 1.24
CA VAL A 169 -17.11 -14.60 2.12
C VAL A 169 -17.88 -14.69 3.44
N VAL A 170 -18.16 -13.56 4.08
CA VAL A 170 -18.93 -13.50 5.35
C VAL A 170 -20.35 -14.03 5.18
N LEU A 171 -21.03 -13.66 4.09
CA LEU A 171 -22.40 -14.11 3.79
C LEU A 171 -22.44 -15.60 3.38
N SER A 172 -21.41 -16.10 2.69
CA SER A 172 -21.34 -17.51 2.28
C SER A 172 -20.94 -18.45 3.43
N GLY A 173 -20.37 -17.91 4.51
CA GLY A 173 -19.93 -18.65 5.70
C GLY A 173 -21.05 -19.12 6.64
N GLU A 174 -22.32 -18.98 6.28
CA GLU A 174 -23.47 -19.38 7.11
C GLU A 174 -23.63 -20.91 7.32
N HIS A 175 -22.72 -21.75 6.81
CA HIS A 175 -22.83 -23.22 6.93
C HIS A 175 -21.86 -23.94 7.87
N SER A 176 -21.05 -23.26 8.69
CA SER A 176 -20.19 -23.91 9.69
C SER A 176 -20.41 -23.41 11.11
N ALA A 177 -21.66 -23.42 11.56
CA ALA A 177 -21.96 -23.45 13.00
C ALA A 177 -21.66 -24.84 13.56
N LEU A 178 -20.43 -25.10 14.03
CA LEU A 178 -20.20 -26.10 15.07
C LEU A 178 -18.96 -25.76 15.90
N SER A 179 -19.23 -25.12 17.04
CA SER A 179 -18.47 -25.15 18.31
C SER A 179 -17.00 -25.60 18.28
N SER A 180 -16.08 -24.68 18.55
CA SER A 180 -15.10 -24.92 19.62
C SER A 180 -14.54 -23.60 20.16
N ALA A 181 -14.78 -23.37 21.45
CA ALA A 181 -14.04 -22.39 22.22
C ALA A 181 -12.69 -23.03 22.59
N ARG A 182 -11.57 -22.41 22.22
CA ARG A 182 -10.37 -22.20 23.07
C ARG A 182 -9.23 -21.51 22.30
N GLU A 183 -8.76 -20.42 22.92
CA GLU A 183 -7.43 -19.79 22.82
C GLU A 183 -6.79 -19.67 21.43
N THR A 184 -7.00 -18.51 20.79
CA THR A 184 -6.23 -18.07 19.61
C THR A 184 -5.26 -16.96 20.05
N THR A 185 -3.98 -17.26 20.20
CA THR A 185 -2.96 -16.26 20.61
C THR A 185 -1.80 -16.07 19.62
N SER A 186 -1.78 -16.59 18.39
CA SER A 186 -0.69 -16.18 17.46
C SER A 186 -0.86 -16.43 15.96
N THR A 187 -2.07 -16.35 15.39
CA THR A 187 -2.24 -16.63 13.96
C THR A 187 -1.58 -15.58 13.04
N LEU A 188 -1.42 -14.33 13.51
CA LEU A 188 -0.69 -13.28 12.77
C LEU A 188 0.80 -13.62 12.55
N ALA A 189 1.45 -14.31 13.49
CA ALA A 189 2.87 -14.64 13.38
C ALA A 189 3.19 -15.76 12.36
N ARG A 190 2.22 -16.62 12.02
CA ARG A 190 2.41 -17.67 11.00
C ARG A 190 2.08 -17.20 9.59
N ILE A 191 1.07 -16.34 9.42
CA ILE A 191 0.65 -15.82 8.12
C ILE A 191 1.74 -14.90 7.52
N GLY A 192 2.45 -14.13 8.35
CA GLY A 192 3.58 -13.31 7.89
C GLY A 192 4.75 -14.11 7.30
N SER A 193 5.01 -15.33 7.82
CA SER A 193 6.19 -16.11 7.40
C SER A 193 6.04 -16.81 6.03
N GLY A 194 4.82 -17.21 5.65
CA GLY A 194 4.55 -17.88 4.37
C GLY A 194 4.52 -16.91 3.18
N PHE A 195 4.07 -15.67 3.40
CA PHE A 195 4.00 -14.64 2.37
C PHE A 195 5.39 -14.06 2.02
N LEU A 196 6.27 -13.91 3.02
CA LEU A 196 7.66 -13.52 2.84
C LEU A 196 8.48 -14.57 2.05
N ALA A 197 8.20 -15.86 2.27
CA ALA A 197 8.83 -16.93 1.49
C ALA A 197 8.39 -16.91 0.01
N GLY A 198 7.11 -16.61 -0.27
CA GLY A 198 6.58 -16.55 -1.64
C GLY A 198 7.13 -15.37 -2.46
N ILE A 199 7.30 -14.20 -1.86
CA ILE A 199 7.88 -13.02 -2.54
C ILE A 199 9.40 -13.16 -2.68
N ALA A 200 10.09 -13.75 -1.71
CA ALA A 200 11.53 -14.04 -1.82
C ALA A 200 11.84 -15.03 -2.96
N GLU A 201 10.99 -16.05 -3.17
CA GLU A 201 11.11 -17.01 -4.26
C GLU A 201 10.86 -16.35 -5.63
N SER A 202 9.89 -15.42 -5.74
CA SER A 202 9.62 -14.71 -7.01
C SER A 202 10.78 -13.77 -7.38
N LEU A 203 11.36 -13.06 -6.41
CA LEU A 203 12.51 -12.16 -6.61
C LEU A 203 13.80 -12.92 -6.95
N GLN A 204 13.99 -14.13 -6.42
CA GLN A 204 15.12 -15.00 -6.82
C GLN A 204 14.91 -15.61 -8.22
N SER A 205 13.68 -15.91 -8.60
CA SER A 205 13.36 -16.46 -9.93
C SER A 205 13.60 -15.47 -11.08
N GLU A 206 13.43 -14.16 -10.83
CA GLU A 206 13.74 -13.11 -11.81
C GLU A 206 15.25 -12.82 -11.91
N SER A 207 16.00 -13.01 -10.83
CA SER A 207 17.46 -12.86 -10.82
C SER A 207 18.22 -14.07 -11.42
N GLY A 208 17.53 -15.21 -11.59
CA GLY A 208 18.10 -16.47 -12.09
C GLY A 208 17.98 -16.71 -13.61
N LYS A 209 17.31 -15.84 -14.36
CA LYS A 209 17.29 -15.88 -15.83
C LYS A 209 18.45 -15.04 -16.37
N LYS A 210 19.61 -15.68 -16.52
CA LYS A 210 20.72 -15.19 -17.33
C LYS A 210 21.03 -16.18 -18.44
#